data_AF-A0A0F9AZA3-F1
#
_entry.id   AF-A0A0F9AZA3-F1
#
_cell.length_a   1.000
_cell.length_b   1.000
_cell.length_c   1.000
_cell.angle_alpha   90.00
_cell.angle_beta   90.00
_cell.angle_gamma   90.00
#
_symmetry.space_group_name_H-M   'P 1'
#
loop_
_entity.id
_entity.type
_entity.pdbx_description
1 polymer ?
#
loop_
_entity_poly.entity_id
_entity_poly.type
_entity_poly.pdbx_seq_one_letter_code
_entity_poly.pdbx_strand_id
1 'polypeptide(L)'
;RKLKYARAVRDNGGDPDRPGYAPEFLPVIYELPRDEAYAIHKRNGKQVYGWELESNWWKANPNLGVTIPVEAMREECRKAKEDPSQLNSFLRLNLNVVTDADEGAIDMGKWDQCGDDVDPIAWRAKRLEELRGEPCYGGLDLGSSSDLTAFVLVFGDGEDGYEILPWFWVPEDSALSRQHKDKVPYVTWIEQGFVESTSDDWTNYNEVARMIGKLASEYAIRNVAIDRAFQGDQMMQVLREEHGIDVVPMGAGTLTQTAPTKRWLDLIHTGRLAHGNNPVMRWQAGNLVVWRDESGGMKPNKKKSTEKIDGQAAAIMALACAMVAENAGPSMLRTIRRQRSFLGKTVSVKGDANGTAAQHHPADRCEPFQ
;
A
#
# COMPACT_ATOMS: atom_id res chain seq x y z
N ARG A 1 -37.90 13.86 2.04
CA ARG A 1 -38.90 13.26 1.12
C ARG A 1 -38.63 11.78 0.84
N LYS A 2 -37.42 11.36 0.42
CA LYS A 2 -37.08 9.96 0.11
C LYS A 2 -37.23 8.97 1.28
N LEU A 3 -36.80 9.35 2.49
CA LEU A 3 -36.96 8.52 3.71
C LEU A 3 -38.42 8.29 4.11
N LYS A 4 -39.30 9.28 3.92
CA LYS A 4 -40.75 9.13 4.19
C LYS A 4 -41.40 8.16 3.20
N TYR A 5 -41.01 8.22 1.93
CA TYR A 5 -41.48 7.27 0.91
C TYR A 5 -41.01 5.84 1.20
N ALA A 6 -39.74 5.63 1.53
CA ALA A 6 -39.22 4.32 1.88
C ALA A 6 -39.91 3.71 3.11
N ARG A 7 -40.16 4.51 4.16
CA ARG A 7 -40.95 4.10 5.33
C ARG A 7 -42.41 3.79 4.94
N ALA A 8 -43.02 4.60 4.08
CA ALA A 8 -44.36 4.33 3.57
C ALA A 8 -44.44 3.06 2.69
N VAL A 9 -43.36 2.61 2.06
CA VAL A 9 -43.35 1.32 1.34
C VAL A 9 -43.16 0.17 2.32
N ARG A 10 -42.18 0.28 3.24
CA ARG A 10 -41.88 -0.75 4.26
C ARG A 10 -43.06 -0.99 5.20
N ASP A 11 -43.70 0.09 5.65
CA ASP A 11 -44.78 0.05 6.66
C ASP A 11 -46.16 -0.01 5.98
N ASN A 12 -46.24 -0.40 4.70
CA ASN A 12 -47.47 -0.43 3.89
C ASN A 12 -48.28 0.88 3.84
N GLY A 13 -47.63 2.01 4.10
CA GLY A 13 -48.21 3.34 4.15
C GLY A 13 -48.62 3.78 5.56
N GLY A 14 -48.35 2.95 6.57
CA GLY A 14 -48.87 3.12 7.93
C GLY A 14 -50.33 2.73 8.08
N ASP A 15 -50.91 2.04 7.08
CA ASP A 15 -52.28 1.55 7.07
C ASP A 15 -52.32 0.11 7.61
N PRO A 16 -52.82 -0.10 8.86
CA PRO A 16 -52.82 -1.40 9.49
C PRO A 16 -53.80 -2.39 8.89
N ASP A 17 -54.77 -1.93 8.10
CA ASP A 17 -55.83 -2.77 7.52
C ASP A 17 -55.50 -3.24 6.09
N ARG A 18 -54.38 -2.77 5.54
CA ARG A 18 -53.98 -3.09 4.17
C ARG A 18 -53.35 -4.48 4.09
N PRO A 19 -53.77 -5.34 3.13
CA PRO A 19 -53.26 -6.71 3.01
C PRO A 19 -51.72 -6.75 2.95
N GLY A 20 -51.10 -7.53 3.83
CA GLY A 20 -49.64 -7.66 3.94
C GLY A 20 -48.97 -6.74 4.97
N TYR A 21 -49.72 -5.89 5.68
CA TYR A 21 -49.20 -5.19 6.85
C TYR A 21 -49.03 -6.18 8.02
N ALA A 22 -47.79 -6.48 8.36
CA ALA A 22 -47.43 -7.26 9.54
C ALA A 22 -46.44 -6.42 10.36
N PRO A 23 -46.88 -5.78 11.45
CA PRO A 23 -46.02 -4.93 12.28
C PRO A 23 -44.87 -5.71 12.94
N GLU A 24 -45.00 -7.04 13.00
CA GLU A 24 -43.98 -8.00 13.41
C GLU A 24 -43.00 -8.42 12.28
N PHE A 25 -43.16 -7.92 11.06
CA PHE A 25 -42.27 -8.27 9.95
C PHE A 25 -40.89 -7.62 10.11
N LEU A 26 -39.96 -8.37 10.68
CA LEU A 26 -38.54 -8.05 10.72
C LEU A 26 -37.88 -8.62 9.45
N PRO A 27 -37.27 -7.79 8.59
CA PRO A 27 -36.45 -8.31 7.51
C PRO A 27 -35.26 -9.06 8.11
N VAL A 28 -35.22 -10.37 7.90
CA VAL A 28 -34.07 -11.21 8.25
C VAL A 28 -33.15 -11.25 7.05
N ILE A 29 -31.93 -10.74 7.23
CA ILE A 29 -30.85 -10.87 6.26
C ILE A 29 -30.00 -12.06 6.68
N TYR A 30 -29.82 -13.01 5.77
CA TYR A 30 -28.96 -14.15 5.96
C TYR A 30 -27.61 -13.84 5.31
N GLU A 31 -26.53 -13.86 6.09
CA GLU A 31 -25.18 -13.56 5.62
C GLU A 31 -24.23 -14.72 5.91
N LEU A 32 -23.24 -14.90 5.05
CA LEU A 32 -22.06 -15.68 5.39
C LEU A 32 -21.07 -14.75 6.12
N PRO A 33 -20.68 -15.04 7.37
CA PRO A 33 -19.70 -14.22 8.08
C PRO A 33 -18.40 -14.09 7.28
N ARG A 34 -17.78 -12.91 7.31
CA ARG A 34 -16.59 -12.60 6.49
C ARG A 34 -15.42 -13.55 6.80
N ASP A 35 -15.19 -13.82 8.08
CA ASP A 35 -14.19 -14.78 8.55
C ASP A 35 -14.46 -16.20 8.02
N GLU A 36 -15.72 -16.64 8.00
CA GLU A 36 -16.11 -17.91 7.39
C GLU A 36 -15.96 -17.91 5.87
N ALA A 37 -16.26 -16.80 5.19
CA ALA A 37 -16.11 -16.69 3.73
C ALA A 37 -14.64 -16.83 3.31
N TYR A 38 -13.71 -16.24 4.07
CA TYR A 38 -12.27 -16.26 3.76
C TYR A 38 -11.49 -17.37 4.48
N ALA A 39 -12.14 -18.19 5.31
CA ALA A 39 -11.49 -19.33 5.94
C ALA A 39 -10.91 -20.29 4.90
N ILE A 40 -9.66 -20.74 5.11
CA ILE A 40 -8.98 -21.67 4.22
C ILE A 40 -9.23 -23.10 4.69
N HIS A 41 -9.79 -23.93 3.80
CA HIS A 41 -10.03 -25.34 4.01
C HIS A 41 -9.14 -26.18 3.10
N LYS A 42 -8.83 -27.42 3.51
CA LYS A 42 -8.14 -28.40 2.65
C LYS A 42 -9.14 -29.40 2.09
N ARG A 43 -9.23 -29.50 0.76
CA ARG A 43 -10.02 -30.51 0.04
C ARG A 43 -9.17 -31.15 -1.05
N ASN A 44 -9.04 -32.48 -1.03
CA ASN A 44 -8.27 -33.25 -2.02
C ASN A 44 -6.84 -32.71 -2.24
N GLY A 45 -6.18 -32.26 -1.17
CA GLY A 45 -4.82 -31.69 -1.23
C GLY A 45 -4.74 -30.24 -1.72
N LYS A 46 -5.85 -29.60 -2.08
CA LYS A 46 -5.90 -28.19 -2.50
C LYS A 46 -6.50 -27.31 -1.41
N GLN A 47 -6.01 -26.06 -1.35
CA GLN A 47 -6.62 -25.01 -0.54
C GLN A 47 -7.90 -24.52 -1.24
N VAL A 48 -8.95 -24.32 -0.46
CA VAL A 48 -10.27 -23.89 -0.92
C VAL A 48 -10.81 -22.90 0.11
N TYR A 49 -11.29 -21.75 -0.33
CA TYR A 49 -11.88 -20.74 0.55
C TYR A 49 -13.30 -21.12 0.96
N GLY A 50 -13.75 -20.65 2.12
CA GLY A 50 -15.08 -20.94 2.65
C GLY A 50 -16.24 -20.47 1.76
N TRP A 51 -16.05 -19.40 0.97
CA TRP A 51 -17.03 -18.96 -0.03
C TRP A 51 -17.21 -19.94 -1.20
N GLU A 52 -16.21 -20.79 -1.47
CA GLU A 52 -16.28 -21.83 -2.51
C GLU A 52 -17.02 -23.10 -2.04
N LEU A 53 -17.25 -23.22 -0.72
CA LEU A 53 -17.90 -24.39 -0.16
C LEU A 53 -19.41 -24.29 -0.33
N GLU A 54 -19.97 -25.20 -1.14
CA GLU A 54 -21.42 -25.28 -1.37
C GLU A 54 -22.22 -25.37 -0.06
N SER A 55 -21.69 -26.02 0.97
CA SER A 55 -22.31 -26.08 2.30
C SER A 55 -22.52 -24.71 2.96
N ASN A 56 -21.64 -23.75 2.67
CA ASN A 56 -21.74 -22.39 3.22
C ASN A 56 -22.76 -21.53 2.46
N TRP A 57 -23.09 -21.86 1.21
CA TRP A 57 -24.07 -21.09 0.42
C TRP A 57 -25.47 -21.12 1.04
N TRP A 58 -25.83 -22.24 1.65
CA TRP A 58 -27.10 -22.44 2.35
C TRP A 58 -27.27 -21.54 3.58
N LYS A 59 -26.16 -21.08 4.18
CA LYS A 59 -26.20 -20.16 5.34
C LYS A 59 -26.70 -18.77 4.95
N ALA A 60 -26.28 -18.28 3.78
CA ALA A 60 -26.70 -17.00 3.22
C ALA A 60 -27.99 -17.11 2.35
N ASN A 61 -28.31 -18.31 1.87
CA ASN A 61 -29.43 -18.55 0.94
C ASN A 61 -30.34 -19.69 1.43
N PRO A 62 -31.26 -19.44 2.37
CA PRO A 62 -32.18 -20.46 2.87
C PRO A 62 -33.11 -21.06 1.79
N ASN A 63 -33.32 -20.35 0.68
CA ASN A 63 -34.18 -20.78 -0.42
C ASN A 63 -33.42 -21.33 -1.64
N LEU A 64 -32.13 -21.62 -1.47
CA LEU A 64 -31.31 -22.30 -2.46
C LEU A 64 -31.93 -23.68 -2.77
N GLY A 65 -31.90 -24.11 -4.03
CA GLY A 65 -32.57 -25.33 -4.50
C GLY A 65 -34.10 -25.24 -4.65
N VAL A 66 -34.75 -24.16 -4.20
CA VAL A 66 -36.19 -23.95 -4.38
C VAL A 66 -36.48 -22.83 -5.39
N THR A 67 -36.11 -21.59 -5.08
CA THR A 67 -36.27 -20.46 -6.02
C THR A 67 -34.98 -20.09 -6.73
N ILE A 68 -33.84 -20.37 -6.10
CA ILE A 68 -32.51 -20.19 -6.70
C ILE A 68 -31.99 -21.58 -7.04
N PRO A 69 -31.86 -21.97 -8.32
CA PRO A 69 -31.29 -23.27 -8.67
C PRO A 69 -29.84 -23.37 -8.16
N VAL A 70 -29.49 -24.50 -7.53
CA VAL A 70 -28.11 -24.75 -7.05
C VAL A 70 -27.10 -24.59 -8.19
N GLU A 71 -27.50 -24.94 -9.41
CA GLU A 71 -26.63 -24.91 -10.60
C GLU A 71 -26.30 -23.49 -11.05
N ALA A 72 -27.23 -22.55 -10.84
CA ALA A 72 -26.94 -21.13 -11.06
C ALA A 72 -25.90 -20.63 -10.05
N MET A 73 -26.01 -21.05 -8.77
CA MET A 73 -25.04 -20.71 -7.73
C MET A 73 -23.64 -21.29 -8.00
N ARG A 74 -23.58 -22.55 -8.49
CA ARG A 74 -22.32 -23.18 -8.91
C ARG A 74 -21.67 -22.43 -10.06
N GLU A 75 -22.46 -21.99 -11.04
CA GLU A 75 -21.95 -21.23 -12.18
C GLU A 75 -21.43 -19.84 -11.79
N GLU A 76 -22.14 -19.11 -10.93
CA GLU A 76 -21.65 -17.83 -10.41
C GLU A 76 -20.38 -18.00 -9.54
N CYS A 77 -20.32 -19.06 -8.72
CA CYS A 77 -19.10 -19.40 -8.00
C CYS A 77 -17.94 -19.74 -8.95
N ARG A 78 -18.20 -20.46 -10.04
CA ARG A 78 -17.18 -20.81 -11.05
C ARG A 78 -16.62 -19.55 -11.70
N LYS A 79 -17.49 -18.60 -12.10
CA LYS A 79 -17.08 -17.30 -12.64
C LYS A 79 -16.22 -16.52 -11.64
N ALA A 80 -16.63 -16.46 -10.38
CA ALA A 80 -15.86 -15.79 -9.32
C ALA A 80 -14.49 -16.44 -9.04
N LYS A 81 -14.35 -17.75 -9.29
CA LYS A 81 -13.06 -18.46 -9.18
C LYS A 81 -12.13 -18.19 -10.36
N GLU A 82 -12.70 -18.03 -11.55
CA GLU A 82 -11.94 -17.79 -12.78
C GLU A 82 -11.59 -16.31 -12.96
N ASP A 83 -12.38 -15.41 -12.39
CA ASP A 83 -12.25 -13.97 -12.55
C ASP A 83 -12.31 -13.22 -11.21
N PRO A 84 -11.18 -12.69 -10.71
CA PRO A 84 -11.11 -11.90 -9.48
C PRO A 84 -12.04 -10.67 -9.47
N SER A 85 -12.38 -10.11 -10.64
CA SER A 85 -13.33 -8.98 -10.74
C SER A 85 -14.74 -9.35 -10.29
N GLN A 86 -15.12 -10.61 -10.49
CA GLN A 86 -16.45 -11.13 -10.18
C GLN A 86 -16.58 -11.62 -8.74
N LEU A 87 -15.46 -11.79 -8.04
CA LEU A 87 -15.46 -12.28 -6.66
C LEU A 87 -16.27 -11.38 -5.72
N ASN A 88 -16.04 -10.07 -5.77
CA ASN A 88 -16.78 -9.12 -4.94
C ASN A 88 -18.28 -9.09 -5.27
N SER A 89 -18.62 -9.25 -6.56
CA SER A 89 -20.02 -9.37 -6.99
C SER A 89 -20.66 -10.63 -6.42
N PHE A 90 -19.99 -11.78 -6.52
CA PHE A 90 -20.49 -13.04 -5.96
C PHE A 90 -20.64 -12.98 -4.44
N LEU A 91 -19.60 -12.51 -3.73
CA LEU A 91 -19.63 -12.38 -2.28
C LEU A 91 -20.79 -11.47 -1.82
N ARG A 92 -21.00 -10.32 -2.47
CA ARG A 92 -22.08 -9.39 -2.11
C ARG A 92 -23.47 -9.86 -2.51
N LEU A 93 -23.63 -10.29 -3.76
CA LEU A 93 -24.96 -10.54 -4.33
C LEU A 93 -25.46 -11.94 -4.03
N ASN A 94 -24.55 -12.90 -3.87
CA ASN A 94 -24.90 -14.30 -3.68
C ASN A 94 -24.67 -14.77 -2.24
N LEU A 95 -23.75 -14.19 -1.48
CA LEU A 95 -23.45 -14.63 -0.11
C LEU A 95 -23.74 -13.59 0.97
N ASN A 96 -24.23 -12.40 0.58
CA ASN A 96 -24.45 -11.25 1.46
C ASN A 96 -23.22 -10.93 2.34
N VAL A 97 -22.02 -11.27 1.86
CA VAL A 97 -20.77 -10.90 2.51
C VAL A 97 -20.57 -9.43 2.24
N VAL A 98 -20.43 -8.64 3.30
CA VAL A 98 -20.01 -7.25 3.18
C VAL A 98 -18.61 -7.25 2.57
N THR A 99 -18.51 -6.88 1.30
CA THR A 99 -17.24 -6.60 0.65
C THR A 99 -17.05 -5.11 0.53
N ASP A 100 -15.81 -4.74 0.72
CA ASP A 100 -15.26 -3.43 0.44
C ASP A 100 -15.31 -3.29 -1.12
N ALA A 101 -16.24 -2.50 -1.67
CA ALA A 101 -16.63 -2.58 -3.09
C ALA A 101 -16.00 -1.50 -3.99
N ASP A 102 -14.91 -1.89 -4.64
CA ASP A 102 -14.53 -1.76 -6.06
C ASP A 102 -13.33 -2.73 -6.20
N GLU A 103 -13.06 -3.31 -7.38
CA GLU A 103 -11.91 -4.21 -7.55
C GLU A 103 -10.64 -3.58 -6.97
N GLY A 104 -10.09 -4.19 -5.92
CA GLY A 104 -8.83 -3.77 -5.34
C GLY A 104 -7.78 -3.72 -6.45
N ALA A 105 -7.06 -2.61 -6.55
CA ALA A 105 -6.09 -2.39 -7.60
C ALA A 105 -4.87 -3.31 -7.48
N ILE A 106 -4.67 -3.88 -6.30
CA ILE A 106 -3.53 -4.73 -5.94
C ILE A 106 -4.03 -6.14 -5.63
N ASP A 107 -3.44 -7.14 -6.28
CA ASP A 107 -3.53 -8.53 -5.85
C ASP A 107 -2.72 -8.69 -4.56
N MET A 108 -3.40 -8.97 -3.45
CA MET A 108 -2.76 -9.07 -2.14
C MET A 108 -1.76 -10.23 -2.05
N GLY A 109 -1.93 -11.29 -2.84
CA GLY A 109 -0.93 -12.36 -2.94
C GLY A 109 0.37 -11.87 -3.59
N LYS A 110 0.29 -10.94 -4.54
CA LYS A 110 1.46 -10.27 -5.13
C LYS A 110 2.10 -9.27 -4.18
N TRP A 111 1.28 -8.51 -3.45
CA TRP A 111 1.78 -7.65 -2.37
C TRP A 111 2.57 -8.47 -1.34
N ASP A 112 2.01 -9.56 -0.83
CA ASP A 112 2.67 -10.34 0.22
C ASP A 112 3.99 -10.98 -0.25
N GLN A 113 4.14 -11.27 -1.56
CA GLN A 113 5.39 -11.75 -2.17
C GLN A 113 6.49 -10.68 -2.26
N CYS A 114 6.16 -9.40 -2.14
CA CYS A 114 7.10 -8.27 -2.06
C CYS A 114 7.65 -8.06 -0.64
N GLY A 115 7.15 -8.80 0.34
CA GLY A 115 7.66 -8.82 1.70
C GLY A 115 8.74 -9.88 1.92
N ASP A 116 9.59 -9.64 2.92
CA ASP A 116 10.53 -10.64 3.42
C ASP A 116 9.89 -11.48 4.54
N ASP A 117 10.33 -12.73 4.72
CA ASP A 117 9.99 -13.60 5.86
C ASP A 117 10.70 -13.15 7.17
N VAL A 118 10.74 -11.85 7.41
CA VAL A 118 11.34 -11.20 8.57
C VAL A 118 10.26 -10.42 9.29
N ASP A 119 10.33 -10.41 10.63
CA ASP A 119 9.46 -9.57 11.45
C ASP A 119 9.51 -8.09 10.98
N PRO A 120 8.35 -7.44 10.73
CA PRO A 120 8.33 -6.09 10.17
C PRO A 120 9.03 -5.02 11.02
N ILE A 121 9.05 -5.18 12.35
CA ILE A 121 9.74 -4.25 13.26
C ILE A 121 11.25 -4.43 13.12
N ALA A 122 11.72 -5.67 13.16
CA ALA A 122 13.14 -5.99 12.97
C ALA A 122 13.64 -5.57 11.58
N TRP A 123 12.84 -5.81 10.54
CA TRP A 123 13.13 -5.37 9.18
C TRP A 123 13.30 -3.86 9.11
N ARG A 124 12.34 -3.10 9.67
CA ARG A 124 12.38 -1.64 9.68
C ARG A 124 13.60 -1.11 10.42
N ALA A 125 13.90 -1.64 11.61
CA ALA A 125 15.05 -1.21 12.41
C ALA A 125 16.36 -1.35 11.62
N LYS A 126 16.54 -2.49 10.94
CA LYS A 126 17.71 -2.75 10.08
C LYS A 126 17.79 -1.77 8.91
N ARG A 127 16.68 -1.52 8.22
CA ARG A 127 16.65 -0.63 7.05
C ARG A 127 16.85 0.85 7.38
N LEU A 128 16.37 1.29 8.54
CA LEU A 128 16.65 2.64 9.07
C LEU A 128 18.15 2.88 9.32
N GLU A 129 18.96 1.83 9.49
CA GLU A 129 20.41 1.94 9.60
C GLU A 129 21.08 1.84 8.23
N GLU A 130 20.76 0.81 7.45
CA GLU A 130 21.41 0.51 6.17
C GLU A 130 21.16 1.57 5.09
N LEU A 131 20.02 2.26 5.13
CA LEU A 131 19.66 3.27 4.13
C LEU A 131 20.13 4.69 4.49
N ARG A 132 20.83 4.88 5.63
CA ARG A 132 21.32 6.22 6.02
C ARG A 132 22.27 6.79 4.97
N GLY A 133 22.04 8.05 4.62
CA GLY A 133 22.79 8.75 3.57
C GLY A 133 22.52 8.29 2.14
N GLU A 134 21.69 7.26 1.93
CA GLU A 134 21.33 6.83 0.58
C GLU A 134 20.40 7.86 -0.09
N PRO A 135 20.55 8.08 -1.41
CA PRO A 135 19.64 8.94 -2.17
C PRO A 135 18.21 8.40 -2.17
N CYS A 136 17.25 9.26 -1.84
CA CYS A 136 15.85 8.90 -1.83
C CYS A 136 14.93 10.04 -2.22
N TYR A 137 13.67 9.68 -2.47
CA TYR A 137 12.60 10.59 -2.87
C TYR A 137 11.44 10.44 -1.89
N GLY A 138 10.91 11.56 -1.42
CA GLY A 138 9.79 11.58 -0.49
C GLY A 138 8.47 11.86 -1.18
N GLY A 139 7.39 11.38 -0.58
CA GLY A 139 6.03 11.76 -0.92
C GLY A 139 5.25 11.97 0.36
N LEU A 140 4.52 13.09 0.44
CA LEU A 140 3.74 13.47 1.61
C LEU A 140 2.28 13.63 1.23
N ASP A 141 1.42 12.85 1.86
CA ASP A 141 -0.03 12.97 1.78
C ASP A 141 -0.56 13.53 3.12
N LEU A 142 -1.10 14.74 3.07
CA LEU A 142 -1.60 15.44 4.26
C LEU A 142 -3.04 15.03 4.53
N GLY A 143 -3.23 14.30 5.62
CA GLY A 143 -4.56 13.93 6.09
C GLY A 143 -5.26 15.11 6.77
N SER A 144 -6.57 15.23 6.59
CA SER A 144 -7.41 16.14 7.39
C SER A 144 -7.61 15.62 8.83
N SER A 145 -8.46 16.26 9.65
CA SER A 145 -8.70 15.87 11.05
C SER A 145 -9.16 14.41 11.25
N SER A 146 -9.69 13.76 10.21
CA SER A 146 -10.11 12.36 10.28
C SER A 146 -9.20 11.40 9.52
N ASP A 147 -8.24 11.89 8.74
CA ASP A 147 -7.41 11.08 7.85
C ASP A 147 -6.02 10.83 8.45
N LEU A 148 -5.32 9.82 7.91
CA LEU A 148 -3.90 9.64 8.21
C LEU A 148 -3.09 10.68 7.45
N THR A 149 -2.10 11.28 8.10
CA THR A 149 -1.00 11.91 7.37
C THR A 149 0.07 10.86 7.14
N ALA A 150 0.59 10.77 5.92
CA ALA A 150 1.56 9.75 5.54
C ALA A 150 2.74 10.36 4.78
N PHE A 151 3.96 10.00 5.20
CA PHE A 151 5.19 10.33 4.51
C PHE A 151 5.91 9.04 4.12
N VAL A 152 6.26 8.88 2.85
CA VAL A 152 6.96 7.69 2.36
C VAL A 152 8.24 8.10 1.65
N LEU A 153 9.36 7.50 2.05
CA LEU A 153 10.61 7.57 1.31
C LEU A 153 10.71 6.35 0.38
N VAL A 154 11.13 6.61 -0.86
CA VAL A 154 11.42 5.61 -1.89
C VAL A 154 12.92 5.67 -2.19
N PHE A 155 13.58 4.52 -2.04
CA PHE A 155 15.00 4.28 -2.28
C PHE A 155 15.18 3.39 -3.52
N GLY A 156 16.26 3.62 -4.26
CA GLY A 156 16.59 2.88 -5.48
C GLY A 156 16.57 3.74 -6.74
N ASP A 157 17.17 3.21 -7.79
CA ASP A 157 17.31 3.85 -9.11
C ASP A 157 16.47 3.16 -10.20
N GLY A 158 15.64 2.18 -9.83
CA GLY A 158 14.74 1.48 -10.74
C GLY A 158 15.36 0.28 -11.47
N GLU A 159 16.69 0.06 -11.40
CA GLU A 159 17.36 -1.10 -12.01
C GLU A 159 17.02 -2.40 -11.25
N ASP A 160 17.14 -2.40 -9.93
CA ASP A 160 16.84 -3.57 -9.08
C ASP A 160 15.44 -3.52 -8.43
N GLY A 161 14.66 -2.48 -8.74
CA GLY A 161 13.39 -2.20 -8.09
C GLY A 161 13.49 -1.02 -7.14
N TYR A 162 12.57 -0.95 -6.19
CA TYR A 162 12.51 0.11 -5.18
C TYR A 162 12.27 -0.45 -3.79
N GLU A 163 12.80 0.23 -2.79
CA GLU A 163 12.56 -0.02 -1.38
C GLU A 163 11.86 1.17 -0.75
N ILE A 164 10.93 0.92 0.18
CA ILE A 164 10.16 1.98 0.82
C ILE A 164 10.29 1.99 2.34
N LEU A 165 10.30 3.19 2.90
CA LEU A 165 10.12 3.43 4.34
C LEU A 165 8.94 4.38 4.54
N PRO A 166 7.85 3.94 5.19
CA PRO A 166 6.73 4.80 5.51
C PRO A 166 6.80 5.35 6.95
N TRP A 167 6.18 6.51 7.15
CA TRP A 167 5.86 7.14 8.42
C TRP A 167 4.41 7.60 8.38
N PHE A 168 3.69 7.42 9.48
CA PHE A 168 2.27 7.70 9.58
C PHE A 168 1.97 8.48 10.85
N TRP A 169 1.06 9.44 10.75
CA TRP A 169 0.55 10.21 11.89
C TRP A 169 -0.97 10.15 11.94
N VAL A 170 -1.50 9.97 13.14
CA VAL A 170 -2.93 9.98 13.42
C VAL A 170 -3.21 10.78 14.69
N PRO A 171 -4.28 11.59 14.75
CA PRO A 171 -4.75 12.15 16.02
C PRO A 171 -5.16 11.06 17.02
N GLU A 172 -4.75 11.15 18.28
CA GLU A 172 -5.01 10.13 19.31
C GLU A 172 -6.51 9.81 19.46
N ASP A 173 -7.35 10.84 19.55
CA ASP A 173 -8.80 10.71 19.66
C ASP A 173 -9.43 10.02 18.44
N SER A 174 -8.90 10.31 17.24
CA SER A 174 -9.32 9.68 16.00
C SER A 174 -8.93 8.19 15.98
N ALA A 175 -7.74 7.84 16.47
CA ALA A 175 -7.26 6.46 16.53
C ALA A 175 -8.16 5.56 17.39
N LEU A 176 -8.50 6.02 18.61
CA LEU A 176 -9.38 5.29 19.52
C LEU A 176 -10.80 5.11 18.93
N SER A 177 -11.39 6.21 18.46
CA SER A 177 -12.71 6.20 17.82
C SER A 177 -12.78 5.24 16.64
N ARG A 178 -11.77 5.27 15.76
CA ARG A 178 -11.69 4.42 14.56
C ARG A 178 -11.44 2.95 14.90
N GLN A 179 -10.66 2.64 15.93
CA GLN A 179 -10.50 1.25 16.36
C GLN A 179 -11.85 0.63 16.79
N HIS A 180 -12.69 1.39 17.49
CA HIS A 180 -14.00 0.91 17.90
C HIS A 180 -14.98 0.79 16.73
N LYS A 181 -15.00 1.80 15.84
CA LYS A 181 -15.98 1.94 14.76
C LYS A 181 -15.62 1.13 13.51
N ASP A 182 -14.40 1.29 13.02
CA ASP A 182 -13.93 0.78 11.72
C ASP A 182 -13.14 -0.55 11.89
N LYS A 183 -12.91 -0.99 13.14
CA LYS A 183 -12.17 -2.22 13.50
C LYS A 183 -10.73 -2.26 12.96
N VAL A 184 -10.15 -1.08 12.71
CA VAL A 184 -8.75 -0.92 12.30
C VAL A 184 -7.86 -0.87 13.55
N PRO A 185 -6.77 -1.64 13.64
CA PRO A 185 -5.98 -1.79 14.87
C PRO A 185 -4.97 -0.64 15.08
N TYR A 186 -5.45 0.61 15.07
CA TYR A 186 -4.60 1.79 15.22
C TYR A 186 -3.82 1.82 16.54
N VAL A 187 -4.44 1.45 17.67
CA VAL A 187 -3.77 1.44 18.97
C VAL A 187 -2.61 0.46 18.96
N THR A 188 -2.82 -0.74 18.41
CA THR A 188 -1.75 -1.73 18.27
C THR A 188 -0.61 -1.23 17.37
N TRP A 189 -0.92 -0.53 16.27
CA TRP A 189 0.12 0.05 15.41
C TRP A 189 0.88 1.20 16.08
N ILE A 190 0.25 1.95 16.98
CA ILE A 190 0.90 2.97 17.80
C ILE A 190 1.85 2.31 18.80
N GLU A 191 1.37 1.31 19.54
CA GLU A 191 2.18 0.55 20.51
C GLU A 191 3.39 -0.14 19.85
N GLN A 192 3.24 -0.60 18.61
CA GLN A 192 4.30 -1.22 17.80
C GLN A 192 5.22 -0.20 17.10
N GLY A 193 4.90 1.10 17.14
CA GLY A 193 5.68 2.16 16.49
C GLY A 193 5.55 2.22 14.97
N PHE A 194 4.51 1.64 14.38
CA PHE A 194 4.19 1.80 12.95
C PHE A 194 3.44 3.09 12.65
N VAL A 195 2.73 3.64 13.64
CA VAL A 195 1.99 4.90 13.55
C VAL A 195 2.36 5.77 14.74
N GLU A 196 2.59 7.06 14.51
CA GLU A 196 2.80 8.04 15.58
C GLU A 196 1.46 8.72 15.90
N SER A 197 1.11 8.79 17.18
CA SER A 197 -0.05 9.56 17.64
C SER A 197 0.33 11.02 17.87
N THR A 198 -0.44 11.96 17.33
CA THR A 198 -0.33 13.39 17.68
C THR A 198 -1.29 13.71 18.83
N SER A 199 -0.85 14.52 19.79
CA SER A 199 -1.57 14.81 21.05
C SER A 199 -2.84 15.66 20.88
N ASP A 200 -3.03 16.26 19.72
CA ASP A 200 -4.15 17.16 19.45
C ASP A 200 -5.25 16.45 18.63
N ASP A 201 -6.47 17.02 18.60
CA ASP A 201 -7.61 16.57 17.77
C ASP A 201 -7.33 16.59 16.25
N TRP A 202 -6.19 17.12 15.84
CA TRP A 202 -5.71 17.18 14.47
C TRP A 202 -4.22 16.86 14.38
N THR A 203 -3.74 16.49 13.19
CA THR A 203 -2.31 16.27 12.97
C THR A 203 -1.56 17.61 13.02
N ASN A 204 -0.59 17.75 13.91
CA ASN A 204 0.27 18.94 13.96
C ASN A 204 1.29 18.92 12.81
N TYR A 205 1.04 19.69 11.76
CA TYR A 205 1.92 19.74 10.59
C TYR A 205 3.32 20.29 10.89
N ASN A 206 3.51 21.08 11.95
CA ASN A 206 4.84 21.52 12.34
C ASN A 206 5.67 20.37 12.93
N GLU A 207 5.03 19.39 13.59
CA GLU A 207 5.69 18.17 14.04
C GLU A 207 6.08 17.29 12.85
N VAL A 208 5.17 17.12 11.90
CA VAL A 208 5.45 16.39 10.65
C VAL A 208 6.61 17.05 9.91
N ALA A 209 6.61 18.37 9.74
CA ALA A 209 7.69 19.11 9.09
C ALA A 209 9.03 18.93 9.82
N ARG A 210 9.07 19.05 11.15
CA ARG A 210 10.27 18.81 11.95
C ARG A 210 10.81 17.38 11.80
N MET A 211 9.91 16.39 11.78
CA MET A 211 10.29 14.99 11.58
C MET A 211 10.87 14.78 10.18
N ILE A 212 10.24 15.34 9.14
CA ILE A 212 10.79 15.30 7.77
C ILE A 212 12.15 16.01 7.71
N GLY A 213 12.33 17.15 8.38
CA GLY A 213 13.62 17.84 8.50
C GLY A 213 14.70 16.98 9.15
N LYS A 214 14.35 16.24 10.22
CA LYS A 214 15.25 15.24 10.83
C LYS A 214 15.58 14.13 9.84
N LEU A 215 14.61 13.57 9.12
CA LEU A 215 14.86 12.56 8.09
C LEU A 215 15.77 13.09 6.98
N ALA A 216 15.62 14.35 6.57
CA ALA A 216 16.51 14.99 5.58
C ALA A 216 17.96 15.12 6.05
N SER A 217 18.21 15.12 7.36
CA SER A 217 19.57 15.05 7.92
C SER A 217 20.15 13.63 8.00
N GLU A 218 19.29 12.61 7.96
CA GLU A 218 19.69 11.20 8.09
C GLU A 218 19.80 10.49 6.73
N TYR A 219 18.98 10.92 5.77
CA TYR A 219 18.86 10.36 4.43
C TYR A 219 19.11 11.45 3.38
N ALA A 220 19.64 11.09 2.22
CA ALA A 220 19.88 12.05 1.14
C ALA A 220 18.58 12.27 0.33
N ILE A 221 17.59 12.90 0.98
CA ILE A 221 16.29 13.23 0.36
C ILE A 221 16.52 14.29 -0.73
N ARG A 222 16.33 13.90 -1.99
CA ARG A 222 16.53 14.82 -3.13
C ARG A 222 15.33 15.71 -3.37
N ASN A 223 14.14 15.12 -3.34
CA ASN A 223 12.90 15.85 -3.54
C ASN A 223 11.78 15.23 -2.71
N VAL A 224 10.82 16.05 -2.31
CA VAL A 224 9.57 15.61 -1.67
C VAL A 224 8.39 16.03 -2.53
N ALA A 225 7.56 15.09 -2.98
CA ALA A 225 6.31 15.39 -3.68
C ALA A 225 5.17 15.64 -2.68
N ILE A 226 4.36 16.67 -2.91
CA ILE A 226 3.18 16.99 -2.08
C ILE A 226 2.01 17.37 -3.00
N ASP A 227 0.81 16.89 -2.69
CA ASP A 227 -0.41 17.41 -3.32
C ASP A 227 -0.64 18.87 -2.93
N ARG A 228 -0.89 19.74 -3.90
CA ARG A 228 -1.18 21.17 -3.66
C ARG A 228 -2.51 21.38 -2.92
N ALA A 229 -3.38 20.37 -2.91
CA ALA A 229 -4.66 20.49 -2.23
C ALA A 229 -4.51 20.72 -0.72
N PHE A 230 -5.56 21.27 -0.11
CA PHE A 230 -5.66 21.49 1.33
C PHE A 230 -4.56 22.40 1.89
N GLN A 231 -3.72 21.90 2.80
CA GLN A 231 -2.61 22.62 3.46
C GLN A 231 -1.25 22.39 2.79
N GLY A 232 -1.25 21.81 1.58
CA GLY A 232 -0.04 21.50 0.82
C GLY A 232 0.84 22.73 0.61
N ASP A 233 0.27 23.87 0.18
CA ASP A 233 1.03 25.11 -0.07
C ASP A 233 1.77 25.63 1.16
N GLN A 234 1.13 25.60 2.34
CA GLN A 234 1.77 26.01 3.59
C GLN A 234 2.90 25.04 3.99
N MET A 235 2.63 23.73 3.92
CA MET A 235 3.64 22.71 4.23
C MET A 235 4.85 22.81 3.30
N MET A 236 4.62 23.06 2.00
CA MET A 236 5.69 23.27 1.03
C MET A 236 6.59 24.45 1.42
N GLN A 237 6.00 25.55 1.89
CA GLN A 237 6.75 26.72 2.32
C GLN A 237 7.63 26.39 3.53
N VAL A 238 7.07 25.77 4.57
CA VAL A 238 7.79 25.38 5.79
C VAL A 238 8.97 24.45 5.46
N LEU A 239 8.75 23.40 4.66
CA LEU A 239 9.82 22.45 4.30
C LEU A 239 10.95 23.11 3.50
N ARG A 240 10.65 24.09 2.64
CA ARG A 240 11.68 24.83 1.89
C ARG A 240 12.43 25.81 2.76
N GLU A 241 11.72 26.67 3.49
CA GLU A 241 12.29 27.81 4.19
C GLU A 241 13.00 27.38 5.48
N GLU A 242 12.43 26.44 6.23
CA GLU A 242 12.97 26.02 7.54
C GLU A 242 13.91 24.82 7.44
N HIS A 243 13.71 23.95 6.43
CA HIS A 243 14.47 22.70 6.31
C HIS A 243 15.29 22.58 5.03
N GLY A 244 15.20 23.54 4.10
CA GLY A 244 15.98 23.53 2.86
C GLY A 244 15.67 22.37 1.93
N ILE A 245 14.46 21.79 2.02
CA ILE A 245 14.06 20.61 1.26
C ILE A 245 13.46 21.05 -0.07
N ASP A 246 13.91 20.45 -1.16
CA ASP A 246 13.35 20.69 -2.49
C ASP A 246 12.00 19.98 -2.66
N VAL A 247 10.93 20.76 -2.52
CA VAL A 247 9.58 20.23 -2.66
C VAL A 247 9.13 20.25 -4.12
N VAL A 248 8.32 19.29 -4.55
CA VAL A 248 7.74 19.20 -5.89
C VAL A 248 6.22 19.17 -5.75
N PRO A 249 5.51 20.23 -6.16
CA PRO A 249 4.07 20.18 -6.14
C PRO A 249 3.56 19.19 -7.19
N MET A 250 2.70 18.27 -6.78
CA MET A 250 2.11 17.26 -7.65
C MET A 250 0.60 17.44 -7.71
N GLY A 251 0.00 17.45 -8.91
CA GLY A 251 -1.45 17.49 -9.04
C GLY A 251 -2.10 16.14 -8.72
N ALA A 252 -3.34 16.15 -8.24
CA ALA A 252 -4.20 14.96 -8.14
C ALA A 252 -4.83 14.52 -9.48
N GLY A 253 -4.42 15.14 -10.59
CA GLY A 253 -4.90 14.85 -11.94
C GLY A 253 -4.22 13.63 -12.58
N THR A 254 -4.82 13.08 -13.62
CA THR A 254 -4.28 11.91 -14.34
C THR A 254 -2.97 12.22 -15.06
N LEU A 255 -2.74 13.47 -15.46
CA LEU A 255 -1.50 13.90 -16.10
C LEU A 255 -0.25 13.61 -15.25
N THR A 256 -0.34 13.80 -13.94
CA THR A 256 0.76 13.58 -13.00
C THR A 256 0.71 12.20 -12.38
N GLN A 257 -0.48 11.62 -12.17
CA GLN A 257 -0.66 10.38 -11.41
C GLN A 257 -0.59 9.10 -12.27
N THR A 258 -0.85 9.16 -13.58
CA THR A 258 -1.00 7.95 -14.41
C THR A 258 0.27 7.11 -14.48
N ALA A 259 1.39 7.72 -14.87
CA ALA A 259 2.67 7.01 -15.00
C ALA A 259 3.14 6.39 -13.66
N PRO A 260 3.19 7.13 -12.54
CA PRO A 260 3.63 6.56 -11.27
C PRO A 260 2.66 5.53 -10.71
N THR A 261 1.34 5.69 -10.89
CA THR A 261 0.36 4.66 -10.45
C THR A 261 0.56 3.36 -11.22
N LYS A 262 0.72 3.42 -12.55
CA LYS A 262 1.01 2.22 -13.36
C LYS A 262 2.31 1.55 -12.92
N ARG A 263 3.35 2.35 -12.68
CA ARG A 263 4.65 1.83 -12.24
C ARG A 263 4.57 1.20 -10.85
N TRP A 264 3.83 1.78 -9.93
CA TRP A 264 3.59 1.22 -8.59
C TRP A 264 2.96 -0.17 -8.66
N LEU A 265 1.88 -0.31 -9.44
CA LEU A 265 1.20 -1.60 -9.63
C LEU A 265 2.11 -2.64 -10.31
N ASP A 266 2.90 -2.21 -11.29
CA ASP A 266 3.88 -3.07 -11.99
C ASP A 266 4.99 -3.58 -11.04
N LEU A 267 5.55 -2.71 -10.20
CA LEU A 267 6.58 -3.10 -9.22
C LEU A 267 6.06 -4.17 -8.25
N ILE A 268 4.82 -4.02 -7.77
CA ILE A 268 4.18 -5.01 -6.91
C ILE A 268 3.94 -6.31 -7.67
N HIS A 269 3.35 -6.23 -8.87
CA HIS A 269 3.04 -7.41 -9.68
C HIS A 269 4.29 -8.24 -10.03
N THR A 270 5.42 -7.56 -10.27
CA THR A 270 6.69 -8.16 -10.67
C THR A 270 7.61 -8.53 -9.50
N GLY A 271 7.21 -8.27 -8.25
CA GLY A 271 8.04 -8.59 -7.08
C GLY A 271 9.26 -7.68 -6.89
N ARG A 272 9.23 -6.46 -7.46
CA ARG A 272 10.35 -5.50 -7.47
C ARG A 272 10.17 -4.33 -6.50
N LEU A 273 9.30 -4.51 -5.51
CA LEU A 273 9.09 -3.57 -4.42
C LEU A 273 9.50 -4.26 -3.11
N ALA A 274 10.32 -3.61 -2.29
CA ALA A 274 10.62 -4.03 -0.93
C ALA A 274 9.91 -3.09 0.06
N HIS A 275 8.89 -3.59 0.77
CA HIS A 275 8.08 -2.80 1.70
C HIS A 275 8.10 -3.29 3.15
N GLY A 276 8.91 -4.31 3.44
CA GLY A 276 9.16 -4.77 4.80
C GLY A 276 7.95 -5.27 5.57
N ASN A 277 6.91 -5.74 4.85
CA ASN A 277 5.64 -6.18 5.45
C ASN A 277 5.01 -5.17 6.45
N ASN A 278 5.19 -3.87 6.22
CA ASN A 278 4.57 -2.85 7.07
C ASN A 278 3.03 -3.04 7.12
N PRO A 279 2.44 -3.24 8.31
CA PRO A 279 1.04 -3.65 8.43
C PRO A 279 0.06 -2.56 8.01
N VAL A 280 0.43 -1.28 8.19
CA VAL A 280 -0.38 -0.13 7.75
C VAL A 280 -0.38 -0.07 6.22
N MET A 281 0.79 -0.15 5.58
CA MET A 281 0.88 -0.19 4.11
C MET A 281 0.13 -1.37 3.51
N ARG A 282 0.24 -2.56 4.13
CA ARG A 282 -0.48 -3.77 3.70
C ARG A 282 -2.00 -3.60 3.81
N TRP A 283 -2.50 -3.02 4.90
CA TRP A 283 -3.92 -2.70 5.04
C TRP A 283 -4.39 -1.73 3.95
N GLN A 284 -3.64 -0.65 3.74
CA GLN A 284 -3.97 0.34 2.71
C GLN A 284 -3.86 -0.22 1.27
N ALA A 285 -2.97 -1.18 1.02
CA ALA A 285 -2.88 -1.87 -0.27
C ALA A 285 -4.18 -2.63 -0.58
N GLY A 286 -4.76 -3.30 0.41
CA GLY A 286 -6.05 -4.00 0.27
C GLY A 286 -7.24 -3.07 0.04
N ASN A 287 -7.11 -1.80 0.43
CA ASN A 287 -8.16 -0.79 0.24
C ASN A 287 -8.03 -0.05 -1.10
N LEU A 288 -6.86 -0.10 -1.74
CA LEU A 288 -6.54 0.76 -2.87
C LEU A 288 -7.42 0.45 -4.08
N VAL A 289 -8.20 1.43 -4.49
CA VAL A 289 -8.93 1.42 -5.77
C VAL A 289 -8.33 2.46 -6.69
N VAL A 290 -8.17 2.14 -7.98
CA VAL A 290 -7.73 3.09 -8.99
C VAL A 290 -8.89 3.51 -9.90
N TRP A 291 -8.99 4.81 -10.15
CA TRP A 291 -9.84 5.34 -11.21
C TRP A 291 -9.12 5.20 -12.56
N ARG A 292 -9.86 4.87 -13.61
CA ARG A 292 -9.37 4.72 -14.98
C ARG A 292 -10.30 5.47 -15.94
N ASP A 293 -9.73 6.07 -16.98
CA ASP A 293 -10.49 6.59 -18.13
C ASP A 293 -10.25 5.77 -19.40
N GLU A 294 -11.07 6.04 -20.42
CA GLU A 294 -11.00 5.41 -21.74
C GLU A 294 -9.67 5.71 -22.47
N SER A 295 -9.02 6.82 -22.13
CA SER A 295 -7.73 7.24 -22.69
C SER A 295 -6.53 6.57 -22.00
N GLY A 296 -6.77 5.65 -21.07
CA GLY A 296 -5.74 4.92 -20.33
C GLY A 296 -5.10 5.71 -19.19
N GLY A 297 -5.69 6.85 -18.80
CA GLY A 297 -5.38 7.58 -17.59
C GLY A 297 -5.71 6.76 -16.34
N MET A 298 -4.89 6.92 -15.30
CA MET A 298 -5.02 6.17 -14.05
C MET A 298 -4.65 7.02 -12.85
N LYS A 299 -5.37 6.87 -11.74
CA LYS A 299 -4.96 7.48 -10.46
C LYS A 299 -5.58 6.77 -9.27
N PRO A 300 -4.99 6.86 -8.06
CA PRO A 300 -5.64 6.41 -6.84
C PRO A 300 -6.99 7.10 -6.65
N ASN A 301 -7.99 6.36 -6.18
CA ASN A 301 -9.33 6.87 -5.98
C ASN A 301 -9.74 6.78 -4.52
N LYS A 302 -9.39 7.81 -3.74
CA LYS A 302 -9.75 7.90 -2.32
C LYS A 302 -11.26 7.78 -2.04
N LYS A 303 -12.13 8.21 -2.97
CA LYS A 303 -13.59 8.19 -2.77
C LYS A 303 -14.21 6.80 -2.96
N LYS A 304 -13.59 5.96 -3.79
CA LYS A 304 -14.03 4.59 -4.08
C LYS A 304 -13.27 3.55 -3.27
N SER A 305 -12.10 3.90 -2.76
CA SER A 305 -11.37 3.07 -1.79
C SER A 305 -12.21 2.94 -0.53
N THR A 306 -12.33 1.73 0.00
CA THR A 306 -13.24 1.47 1.13
C THR A 306 -12.74 2.10 2.41
N GLU A 307 -11.42 2.13 2.58
CA GLU A 307 -10.75 2.72 3.71
C GLU A 307 -9.53 3.53 3.26
N LYS A 308 -8.70 3.97 4.21
CA LYS A 308 -7.55 4.85 3.96
C LYS A 308 -6.54 4.24 3.00
N ILE A 309 -5.93 5.12 2.21
CA ILE A 309 -4.90 4.80 1.22
C ILE A 309 -3.77 5.85 1.20
N ASP A 310 -3.64 6.64 2.27
CA ASP A 310 -2.79 7.84 2.28
C ASP A 310 -1.30 7.52 2.10
N GLY A 311 -0.83 6.41 2.66
CA GLY A 311 0.51 5.86 2.44
C GLY A 311 0.72 5.33 1.01
N GLN A 312 -0.29 4.70 0.41
CA GLN A 312 -0.21 4.27 -1.00
C GLN A 312 -0.13 5.49 -1.92
N ALA A 313 -0.92 6.54 -1.65
CA ALA A 313 -0.87 7.80 -2.38
C ALA A 313 0.48 8.51 -2.21
N ALA A 314 0.99 8.62 -0.97
CA ALA A 314 2.30 9.16 -0.66
C ALA A 314 3.43 8.38 -1.39
N ALA A 315 3.39 7.05 -1.38
CA ALA A 315 4.38 6.22 -2.08
C ALA A 315 4.36 6.43 -3.60
N ILE A 316 3.17 6.53 -4.21
CA ILE A 316 3.02 6.84 -5.64
C ILE A 316 3.58 8.23 -5.97
N MET A 317 3.36 9.23 -5.11
CA MET A 317 3.93 10.56 -5.28
C MET A 317 5.47 10.56 -5.17
N ALA A 318 6.01 9.84 -4.19
CA ALA A 318 7.45 9.66 -4.02
C ALA A 318 8.09 8.97 -5.25
N LEU A 319 7.43 7.93 -5.76
CA LEU A 319 7.87 7.19 -6.95
C LEU A 319 7.85 8.08 -8.19
N ALA A 320 6.89 9.01 -8.31
CA ALA A 320 6.86 9.96 -9.42
C ALA A 320 8.16 10.79 -9.49
N CYS A 321 8.66 11.26 -8.33
CA CYS A 321 9.94 11.96 -8.27
C CYS A 321 11.12 11.05 -8.61
N ALA A 322 11.13 9.81 -8.12
CA ALA A 322 12.19 8.85 -8.41
C ALA A 322 12.28 8.54 -9.91
N MET A 323 11.13 8.34 -10.58
CA MET A 323 11.06 8.08 -12.02
C MET A 323 11.57 9.24 -12.87
N VAL A 324 11.35 10.49 -12.45
CA VAL A 324 11.89 11.66 -13.18
C VAL A 324 13.43 11.64 -13.14
N ALA A 325 14.02 11.29 -12.00
CA ALA A 325 15.46 11.21 -11.87
C ALA A 325 16.08 10.02 -12.62
N GLU A 326 15.39 8.89 -12.68
CA GLU A 326 15.78 7.73 -13.51
C GLU A 326 15.86 8.14 -14.99
N ASN A 327 14.83 8.82 -15.50
CA ASN A 327 14.74 9.24 -16.89
C ASN A 327 15.71 10.38 -17.26
N ALA A 328 16.21 11.13 -16.30
CA ALA A 328 17.19 12.20 -16.54
C ALA A 328 18.58 11.68 -16.95
N GLY A 329 18.83 10.36 -16.86
CA GLY A 329 20.09 9.73 -17.23
C GLY A 329 21.26 10.13 -16.29
N PRO A 330 22.41 9.45 -16.37
CA PRO A 330 23.51 9.67 -15.43
C PRO A 330 24.23 11.00 -15.69
N SER A 331 23.74 12.07 -15.08
CA SER A 331 24.54 13.26 -14.77
C SER A 331 25.62 12.87 -13.74
N MET A 332 26.90 12.83 -14.15
CA MET A 332 28.14 12.69 -13.38
C MET A 332 28.32 11.58 -12.31
N LEU A 333 27.31 10.77 -11.99
CA LEU A 333 27.35 9.85 -10.83
C LEU A 333 27.99 8.48 -11.12
N ARG A 334 28.22 8.13 -12.39
CA ARG A 334 28.80 6.82 -12.78
C ARG A 334 30.27 6.65 -12.36
N THR A 335 31.01 7.74 -12.14
CA THR A 335 32.45 7.68 -11.84
C THR A 335 32.74 7.31 -10.37
N ILE A 336 31.84 7.66 -9.44
CA ILE A 336 32.07 7.45 -8.00
C ILE A 336 31.72 6.01 -7.56
N ARG A 337 30.67 5.39 -8.14
CA ARG A 337 30.22 4.03 -7.77
C ARG A 337 31.22 2.93 -8.17
N ARG A 338 31.93 3.08 -9.30
CA ARG A 338 32.91 2.07 -9.77
C ARG A 338 34.20 2.05 -8.95
N GLN A 339 34.64 3.18 -8.38
CA GLN A 339 35.88 3.21 -7.60
C GLN A 339 35.74 2.58 -6.20
N ARG A 340 34.57 2.70 -5.55
CA ARG A 340 34.36 2.12 -4.21
C ARG A 340 34.21 0.59 -4.21
N SER A 341 33.62 -0.02 -5.24
CA SER A 341 33.49 -1.50 -5.29
C SER A 341 34.82 -2.22 -5.61
N PHE A 342 35.77 -1.54 -6.25
CA PHE A 342 37.05 -2.13 -6.64
C PHE A 342 38.08 -2.11 -5.50
N LEU A 343 37.97 -1.16 -4.56
CA LEU A 343 38.87 -1.03 -3.40
C LEU A 343 38.48 -1.93 -2.20
N GLY A 344 37.31 -2.57 -2.21
CA GLY A 344 36.80 -3.41 -1.13
C GLY A 344 37.03 -4.92 -1.27
N LYS A 345 37.67 -5.39 -2.36
CA LYS A 345 38.00 -6.81 -2.55
C LYS A 345 39.51 -7.05 -2.44
N THR A 346 40.07 -6.90 -1.24
CA THR A 346 41.32 -7.59 -0.89
C THR A 346 41.00 -9.07 -0.65
N VAL A 347 41.27 -9.89 -1.66
CA VAL A 347 41.23 -11.35 -1.55
C VAL A 347 42.31 -11.78 -0.55
N SER A 348 41.88 -12.37 0.56
CA SER A 348 42.74 -13.10 1.49
C SER A 348 43.22 -14.38 0.80
N VAL A 349 44.50 -14.41 0.38
CA VAL A 349 45.16 -15.62 -0.10
C VAL A 349 45.80 -16.28 1.12
N LYS A 350 45.23 -17.41 1.56
CA LYS A 350 45.88 -18.34 2.48
C LYS A 350 47.14 -18.87 1.82
N GLY A 351 48.28 -18.70 2.48
CA GLY A 351 49.55 -19.28 2.07
C GLY A 351 49.57 -20.78 2.35
N ASP A 352 49.76 -21.57 1.30
CA ASP A 352 50.29 -22.92 1.40
C ASP A 352 51.72 -22.90 0.88
N ALA A 353 52.65 -23.22 1.78
CA ALA A 353 54.04 -23.44 1.48
C ALA A 353 54.19 -24.81 0.81
N ASN A 354 54.69 -24.85 -0.42
CA ASN A 354 55.55 -25.93 -0.89
C ASN A 354 56.37 -25.46 -2.10
N GLY A 355 57.68 -25.59 -1.97
CA GLY A 355 58.65 -25.06 -2.91
C GLY A 355 58.79 -25.86 -4.20
N THR A 356 59.31 -25.17 -5.22
CA THR A 356 60.37 -25.68 -6.10
C THR A 356 60.99 -24.51 -6.85
N ALA A 357 62.31 -24.52 -6.95
CA ALA A 357 63.14 -23.49 -7.56
C ALA A 357 63.13 -23.55 -9.10
N ALA A 358 63.29 -22.40 -9.78
CA ALA A 358 64.16 -22.24 -10.96
C ALA A 358 64.23 -20.78 -11.49
N GLN A 359 65.47 -20.25 -11.55
CA GLN A 359 66.10 -19.42 -12.63
C GLN A 359 65.55 -17.99 -12.91
N HIS A 360 66.30 -16.91 -12.59
CA HIS A 360 67.25 -16.15 -13.45
C HIS A 360 66.63 -15.75 -14.82
N HIS A 361 66.47 -14.48 -15.25
CA HIS A 361 67.40 -13.32 -15.32
C HIS A 361 66.58 -12.01 -15.69
N PRO A 362 67.16 -10.81 -15.95
CA PRO A 362 66.73 -9.56 -15.29
C PRO A 362 66.19 -8.44 -16.21
N ALA A 363 65.73 -7.37 -15.54
CA ALA A 363 65.73 -5.96 -15.96
C ALA A 363 64.88 -5.53 -17.18
N ASP A 364 63.91 -4.64 -16.93
CA ASP A 364 63.97 -3.32 -17.55
C ASP A 364 63.20 -2.27 -16.74
N ARG A 365 63.88 -1.13 -16.54
CA ARG A 365 63.34 0.11 -15.97
C ARG A 365 62.75 0.94 -17.11
N CYS A 366 61.61 1.57 -16.90
CA CYS A 366 61.36 2.88 -17.47
C CYS A 366 60.29 3.65 -16.67
N GLU A 367 60.69 4.85 -16.26
CA GLU A 367 59.93 5.86 -15.52
C GLU A 367 58.92 6.64 -16.40
N PRO A 368 58.03 7.45 -15.80
CA PRO A 368 56.81 7.94 -16.44
C PRO A 368 56.98 9.29 -17.14
N PHE A 369 56.11 9.54 -18.13
CA PHE A 369 55.91 10.85 -18.75
C PHE A 369 54.75 11.61 -18.09
N GLN A 370 54.96 12.93 -18.02
CA GLN A 370 54.25 14.04 -17.37
C GLN A 370 52.72 14.03 -17.40
#